data_AF-A0ABD0NW94-F1
#
_entry.id   AF-A0ABD0NW94-F1
#
_cell.length_a   1.000
_cell.length_b   1.000
_cell.length_c   1.000
_cell.angle_alpha   90.00
_cell.angle_beta   90.00
_cell.angle_gamma   90.00
#
_symmetry.space_group_name_H-M   'P 1'
#
loop_
_entity.id
_entity.type
_entity.pdbx_description
1 polymer ?
#
loop_
_entity_poly.entity_id
_entity_poly.type
_entity_poly.pdbx_seq_one_letter_code
_entity_poly.pdbx_strand_id
1 'polypeptide(L)'
;MLETLHHHPVPKKTKITGLNDYRPVALTSVVMKSFEKLVLAYLKNITGPLLDPLQFAYRANMSVDDAVNMGLHFILQHLDRPRTYVRDPVCGL
;
A
#
# COMPACT_ATOMS: atom_id res chain seq x y z
N MET A 1 24.02 -4.02 -26.16
CA MET A 1 23.58 -2.93 -25.28
C MET A 1 22.37 -3.42 -24.48
N LEU A 2 22.59 -4.41 -23.62
CA LEU A 2 21.61 -4.88 -22.65
C LEU A 2 22.13 -4.37 -21.31
N GLU A 3 21.62 -3.23 -20.86
CA GLU A 3 21.96 -2.71 -19.53
C GLU A 3 21.44 -3.71 -18.49
N THR A 4 22.36 -4.30 -17.74
CA THR A 4 22.08 -4.99 -16.49
C THR A 4 21.26 -4.06 -15.59
N LEU A 5 20.06 -4.51 -15.21
CA LEU A 5 19.18 -3.83 -14.26
C LEU A 5 19.95 -3.57 -12.95
N HIS A 6 20.30 -2.30 -12.67
CA HIS A 6 21.10 -1.96 -11.52
C HIS A 6 20.25 -2.13 -10.26
N HIS A 7 20.67 -3.06 -9.40
CA HIS A 7 19.86 -3.52 -8.28
C HIS A 7 20.39 -2.90 -6.96
N HIS A 8 19.67 -1.92 -6.40
CA HIS A 8 20.07 -1.22 -5.17
C HIS A 8 19.36 -1.80 -3.92
N PRO A 9 20.07 -2.36 -2.93
CA PRO A 9 19.45 -2.88 -1.71
C PRO A 9 19.08 -1.74 -0.74
N VAL A 10 17.85 -1.73 -0.23
CA VAL A 10 17.36 -0.75 0.74
C VAL A 10 17.03 -1.44 2.08
N PRO A 11 17.61 -1.02 3.21
CA PRO A 11 17.29 -1.62 4.52
C PRO A 11 15.81 -1.44 4.91
N LYS A 12 15.18 -2.50 5.45
CA LYS A 12 13.82 -2.47 6.01
C LYS A 12 13.75 -1.90 7.43
N LYS A 13 14.86 -2.03 8.17
CA LYS A 13 14.97 -1.72 9.60
C LYS A 13 16.30 -1.02 9.86
N THR A 14 16.38 -0.28 10.97
CA THR A 14 17.60 0.46 11.38
C THR A 14 18.75 -0.46 11.75
N LYS A 15 18.46 -1.61 12.37
CA LYS A 15 19.44 -2.65 12.68
C LYS A 15 19.29 -3.80 11.69
N ILE A 16 20.39 -4.09 11.00
CA ILE A 16 20.46 -5.11 9.96
C ILE A 16 21.04 -6.36 10.60
N THR A 17 20.26 -7.43 10.64
CA THR A 17 20.67 -8.71 11.26
C THR A 17 20.96 -9.79 10.22
N GLY A 18 20.43 -9.64 9.01
CA GLY A 18 20.75 -10.53 7.89
C GLY A 18 20.32 -9.97 6.53
N LEU A 19 20.63 -10.72 5.47
CA LEU A 19 20.30 -10.35 4.08
C LEU A 19 18.80 -10.16 3.83
N ASN A 20 17.94 -10.85 4.60
CA ASN A 20 16.48 -10.73 4.52
C ASN A 20 15.94 -9.35 4.96
N ASP A 21 16.76 -8.57 5.66
CA ASP A 21 16.40 -7.22 6.08
C ASP A 21 16.55 -6.18 4.96
N TYR A 22 17.04 -6.57 3.78
CA TYR A 22 17.06 -5.69 2.60
C TYR A 22 15.82 -5.89 1.72
N ARG A 23 15.38 -4.79 1.11
CA ARG A 23 14.44 -4.82 -0.01
C ARG A 23 15.21 -4.54 -1.29
N PRO A 24 15.13 -5.46 -2.25
CA PRO A 24 15.72 -5.21 -3.53
C PRO A 24 14.96 -4.12 -4.30
N VAL A 25 15.61 -3.01 -4.70
CA VAL A 25 15.04 -1.97 -5.59
C VAL A 25 15.78 -1.95 -6.92
N ALA A 26 15.07 -2.26 -7.99
CA ALA A 26 15.57 -2.10 -9.35
C ALA A 26 15.53 -0.63 -9.78
N LEU A 27 16.67 -0.10 -10.22
CA LEU A 27 16.75 1.21 -10.83
C LEU A 27 16.49 1.10 -12.33
N THR A 28 15.46 1.80 -12.79
CA THR A 28 15.11 1.92 -14.21
C THR A 28 15.67 3.22 -14.76
N SER A 29 16.01 3.25 -16.06
CA SER A 29 16.38 4.50 -16.73
C SER A 29 15.27 5.57 -16.63
N VAL A 30 15.64 6.85 -16.77
CA VAL A 30 14.69 7.97 -16.73
C VAL A 30 13.61 7.83 -17.80
N VAL A 31 13.97 7.31 -18.97
CA VAL A 31 13.04 7.05 -20.08
C VAL A 31 11.99 6.00 -19.67
N MET A 32 12.44 4.87 -19.11
CA MET A 32 11.52 3.82 -18.63
C MET A 32 10.64 4.31 -17.49
N LYS A 33 11.19 5.10 -16.56
CA LYS A 33 10.41 5.68 -15.45
C LYS A 33 9.33 6.64 -15.92
N SER A 34 9.60 7.38 -16.99
CA SER A 34 8.63 8.29 -17.61
C SER A 34 7.51 7.50 -18.29
N PHE A 35 7.86 6.41 -18.98
CA PHE A 35 6.89 5.50 -19.59
C PHE A 35 5.98 4.82 -18.55
N GLU A 36 6.54 4.37 -17.43
CA GLU A 36 5.74 3.83 -16.30
C GLU A 36 4.67 4.82 -15.84
N LYS A 37 5.01 6.11 -15.70
CA LYS A 37 4.05 7.15 -15.29
C LYS A 37 2.95 7.35 -16.32
N LEU A 38 3.30 7.32 -17.61
CA LEU A 38 2.34 7.45 -18.71
C LEU A 38 1.33 6.30 -18.72
N VAL A 39 1.83 5.06 -18.66
CA VAL A 39 0.99 3.85 -18.64
C VAL A 39 0.14 3.79 -17.36
N LEU A 40 0.71 4.15 -16.21
CA LEU A 40 -0.02 4.19 -14.95
C LEU A 40 -1.21 5.14 -14.99
N ALA A 41 -1.07 6.32 -15.62
CA ALA A 41 -2.17 7.28 -15.75
C ALA A 41 -3.33 6.68 -16.57
N TYR A 42 -3.01 5.99 -17.67
CA TYR A 42 -4.00 5.31 -18.50
C TYR A 42 -4.69 4.17 -17.73
N LEU A 43 -3.92 3.31 -17.06
CA LEU A 43 -4.44 2.20 -16.26
C LEU A 43 -5.36 2.68 -15.16
N LYS A 44 -4.97 3.72 -14.41
CA LYS A 44 -5.78 4.29 -13.32
C LYS A 44 -7.15 4.76 -13.80
N ASN A 45 -7.24 5.31 -15.00
CA ASN A 45 -8.52 5.77 -15.56
C ASN A 45 -9.47 4.58 -15.82
N ILE A 46 -8.92 3.45 -16.28
CA ILE A 46 -9.70 2.23 -16.57
C ILE A 46 -10.04 1.47 -15.29
N THR A 47 -9.07 1.30 -14.40
CA THR A 47 -9.24 0.48 -13.20
C THR A 47 -9.97 1.21 -12.09
N GLY A 48 -9.96 2.55 -12.07
CA GLY A 48 -10.57 3.37 -11.01
C GLY A 48 -11.99 2.95 -10.63
N PRO A 49 -12.92 2.80 -11.59
CA PRO A 49 -14.28 2.34 -11.33
C PRO A 49 -14.40 0.87 -10.87
N LEU A 50 -13.38 0.05 -11.12
CA LEU A 50 -13.35 -1.37 -10.75
C LEU A 50 -12.72 -1.63 -9.37
N LEU A 51 -12.05 -0.62 -8.79
CA LEU A 51 -11.41 -0.76 -7.48
C LEU A 51 -12.47 -0.87 -6.38
N ASP A 52 -12.18 -1.71 -5.38
CA ASP A 52 -13.01 -1.86 -4.20
C ASP A 52 -13.14 -0.51 -3.45
N PRO A 53 -14.36 -0.06 -3.09
CA PRO A 53 -14.57 1.11 -2.25
C PRO A 53 -13.76 1.11 -0.94
N LEU A 54 -13.50 -0.06 -0.35
CA LEU A 54 -12.72 -0.21 0.89
C LEU A 54 -11.20 -0.35 0.64
N GLN A 55 -10.74 -0.22 -0.60
CA GLN A 55 -9.31 -0.22 -0.91
C GLN A 55 -8.70 1.17 -0.71
N PHE A 56 -8.01 1.31 0.42
CA PHE A 56 -7.24 2.52 0.77
C PHE A 56 -5.83 2.52 0.17
N ALA A 57 -5.23 1.34 -0.01
CA ALA A 57 -3.87 1.23 -0.52
C ALA A 57 -3.79 1.55 -2.02
N TYR A 58 -2.74 2.27 -2.42
CA TYR A 58 -2.41 2.61 -3.82
C TYR A 58 -3.48 3.42 -4.58
N ARG A 59 -4.41 4.06 -3.85
CA ARG A 59 -5.46 4.92 -4.41
C ARG A 59 -5.13 6.39 -4.19
N ALA A 60 -5.48 7.24 -5.15
CA ALA A 60 -5.31 8.68 -4.99
C ALA A 60 -6.26 9.20 -3.90
N ASN A 61 -5.80 10.15 -3.08
CA ASN A 61 -6.55 10.78 -2.00
C ASN A 61 -7.03 9.80 -0.90
N MET A 62 -6.38 8.65 -0.75
CA MET A 62 -6.62 7.73 0.37
C MET A 62 -5.31 7.58 1.16
N SER A 63 -5.43 7.66 2.47
CA SER A 63 -4.33 7.50 3.41
C SER A 63 -4.52 6.28 4.32
N VAL A 64 -3.46 5.93 5.06
CA VAL A 64 -3.56 4.92 6.12
C VAL A 64 -4.47 5.41 7.24
N ASP A 65 -4.48 6.72 7.51
CA ASP A 65 -5.34 7.33 8.53
C ASP A 65 -6.82 7.20 8.17
N ASP A 66 -7.17 7.34 6.89
CA ASP A 66 -8.54 7.12 6.41
C ASP A 66 -9.01 5.68 6.65
N ALA A 67 -8.10 4.71 6.48
CA ALA A 67 -8.39 3.30 6.74
C ALA A 67 -8.63 3.04 8.24
N VAL A 68 -7.78 3.60 9.10
CA VAL A 68 -7.92 3.48 10.56
C VAL A 68 -9.20 4.17 11.02
N ASN A 69 -9.48 5.38 10.54
CA ASN A 69 -10.67 6.14 10.90
C ASN A 69 -11.96 5.42 10.45
N MET A 70 -11.99 4.85 9.24
CA MET A 70 -13.12 4.04 8.79
C MET A 70 -13.31 2.81 9.67
N GLY A 71 -12.23 2.09 10.00
CA GLY A 71 -12.27 0.95 10.90
C GLY A 71 -12.84 1.31 12.28
N LEU A 72 -12.35 2.40 12.87
CA LEU A 72 -12.84 2.90 14.16
C LEU A 72 -14.33 3.29 14.09
N HIS A 73 -14.74 4.00 13.04
CA HIS A 73 -16.14 4.37 12.84
C HIS A 73 -17.05 3.13 12.80
N PHE A 74 -16.66 2.08 12.06
CA PHE A 74 -17.41 0.82 12.02
C PHE A 74 -17.51 0.14 13.39
N ILE A 75 -16.40 0.12 14.15
CA ILE A 75 -16.37 -0.46 15.49
C ILE A 75 -17.33 0.28 16.42
N LEU A 76 -17.24 1.62 16.47
CA LEU A 76 -18.08 2.45 17.32
C LEU A 76 -19.56 2.32 16.95
N GLN A 77 -19.89 2.41 15.66
CA GLN A 77 -21.26 2.22 15.18
C GLN A 77 -21.83 0.84 15.55
N HIS A 78 -20.98 -0.18 15.56
CA HIS A 78 -21.40 -1.52 15.97
C HIS A 78 -21.67 -1.59 17.48
N LEU A 79 -20.80 -0.99 18.31
CA LEU A 79 -20.92 -0.98 19.77
C LEU A 79 -22.08 -0.12 20.30
N ASP A 80 -22.55 0.86 19.53
CA ASP A 80 -23.70 1.70 19.88
C ASP A 80 -25.04 0.93 19.85
N ARG A 81 -25.03 -0.31 19.33
CA ARG A 81 -26.18 -1.21 19.36
C ARG A 81 -26.19 -2.04 20.65
N PRO A 82 -27.34 -2.23 21.33
CA PRO A 82 -27.38 -3.05 22.53
C PRO A 82 -27.07 -4.52 22.21
N ARG A 83 -26.26 -5.16 23.09
CA ARG A 83 -25.80 -6.58 23.01
C ARG A 83 -24.86 -6.94 21.86
N THR A 84 -24.19 -5.98 21.26
CA THR A 84 -23.16 -6.24 20.24
C THR A 84 -21.75 -6.21 20.84
N TYR A 85 -20.82 -6.96 20.24
CA TYR A 85 -19.40 -6.96 20.63
C TYR A 85 -18.56 -7.02 19.37
N VAL A 86 -17.47 -6.26 19.34
CA VAL A 86 -16.47 -6.31 18.26
C VAL A 86 -15.23 -7.01 18.77
N ARG A 87 -14.70 -7.96 18.00
CA ARG A 87 -13.36 -8.51 18.22
C ARG A 87 -12.37 -7.58 17.55
N ASP A 88 -11.41 -7.07 18.30
CA ASP A 88 -10.34 -6.23 17.78
C ASP A 88 -9.51 -7.01 16.75
N PRO A 89 -9.50 -6.60 15.47
CA PRO A 89 -8.71 -7.27 14.44
C PRO A 89 -7.20 -7.02 14.58
N VAL A 90 -6.78 -6.05 15.41
CA VAL A 90 -5.37 -5.62 15.54
C VAL A 90 -4.64 -6.34 16.68
N CYS A 91 -5.35 -6.83 17.70
CA CYS A 91 -4.76 -7.43 18.91
C CYS A 91 -4.44 -8.94 18.78
N GLY A 92 -4.36 -9.47 17.55
CA GLY A 92 -4.21 -10.92 17.27
C GLY A 92 -2.99 -11.34 16.44
N LEU A 93 -2.04 -10.45 16.19
CA LEU A 93 -0.81 -10.71 15.41
C LEU A 93 0.45 -10.38 16.22
#